data_AF-A0A7K0HS56-F1
#
_entry.id   AF-A0A7K0HS56-F1
#
_cell.length_a   1.000
_cell.length_b   1.000
_cell.length_c   1.000
_cell.angle_alpha   90.00
_cell.angle_beta   90.00
_cell.angle_gamma   90.00
#
_symmetry.space_group_name_H-M   'P 1'
#
loop_
_entity.id
_entity.type
_entity.pdbx_description
1 polymer ?
#
loop_
_entity_poly.entity_id
_entity_poly.type
_entity_poly.pdbx_seq_one_letter_code
_entity_poly.pdbx_strand_id
1 'polypeptide(L)' 'GFQVLKDPTDGTRLVLAIDRKPIAEWFKEQFEKLRQNIRRPIQPQRKSRGMKL' A
#
# COMPACT_ATOMS: atom_id res chain seq x y z
N GLY A 1 -13.82 -6.32 -5.45
CA GLY A 1 -14.95 -5.36 -5.58
C GLY A 1 -15.18 -4.69 -4.24
N PHE A 2 -15.63 -3.43 -4.20
CA PHE A 2 -15.86 -2.74 -2.92
C PHE A 2 -17.25 -3.07 -2.36
N GLN A 3 -17.36 -3.17 -1.04
CA GLN A 3 -18.59 -3.44 -0.30
C GLN A 3 -18.72 -2.45 0.84
N VAL A 4 -19.94 -2.06 1.19
CA VAL A 4 -20.20 -1.24 2.38
C VAL A 4 -20.83 -2.15 3.43
N LEU A 5 -20.21 -2.23 4.60
CA LEU A 5 -20.64 -3.05 5.73
C LEU A 5 -21.07 -2.13 6.89
N LYS A 6 -21.98 -2.58 7.75
CA LYS A 6 -22.23 -1.91 9.02
C LYS A 6 -21.10 -2.21 9.99
N ASP A 7 -20.68 -1.22 10.76
CA ASP A 7 -19.71 -1.43 11.82
C ASP A 7 -20.29 -2.37 12.88
N PRO A 8 -19.56 -3.43 13.28
CA PRO A 8 -20.06 -4.40 14.26
C PRO A 8 -20.10 -3.85 15.69
N THR A 9 -19.38 -2.75 15.96
CA THR A 9 -19.27 -2.10 17.28
C THR A 9 -20.28 -0.96 17.42
N ASP A 10 -20.58 -0.28 16.33
CA ASP A 10 -21.55 0.82 16.29
C ASP A 10 -22.45 0.65 15.06
N GLY A 11 -23.62 0.04 15.24
CA GLY A 11 -24.55 -0.29 14.15
C GLY A 11 -25.08 0.91 13.35
N THR A 12 -24.74 2.14 13.74
CA THR A 12 -25.01 3.38 13.01
C THR A 12 -23.91 3.78 12.03
N ARG A 13 -22.69 3.22 12.16
CA ARG A 13 -21.55 3.55 11.29
C ARG A 13 -21.43 2.57 10.13
N LEU A 14 -20.97 3.09 8.99
CA LEU A 14 -20.69 2.30 7.80
C LEU A 14 -19.19 2.21 7.58
N VAL A 15 -18.70 0.99 7.36
CA VAL A 15 -17.31 0.66 7.05
C VAL A 15 -17.24 0.25 5.58
N LEU A 16 -16.40 0.96 4.83
CA LEU A 16 -16.05 0.53 3.47
C LEU A 16 -15.10 -0.66 3.58
N ALA A 17 -15.36 -1.72 2.83
CA ALA A 17 -14.58 -2.94 2.82
C ALA A 17 -14.17 -3.31 1.38
N ILE A 18 -12.98 -3.85 1.23
CA ILE A 18 -12.48 -4.42 -0.02
C ILE A 18 -12.16 -5.88 0.30
N ASP A 19 -12.69 -6.81 -0.51
CA ASP A 19 -12.51 -8.25 -0.32
C ASP A 19 -12.86 -8.73 1.10
N ARG A 20 -13.96 -8.18 1.66
CA ARG A 20 -14.46 -8.46 3.03
C ARG A 20 -13.53 -8.02 4.17
N LYS A 21 -12.49 -7.24 3.88
CA LYS A 21 -11.62 -6.61 4.86
C LYS A 21 -11.95 -5.11 4.99
N PRO A 22 -12.02 -4.53 6.20
CA PRO A 22 -12.16 -3.08 6.38
C PRO A 22 -11.11 -2.30 5.58
N ILE A 23 -11.52 -1.20 4.94
CA ILE A 23 -10.65 -0.42 4.06
C ILE A 23 -9.45 0.17 4.81
N ALA A 24 -9.62 0.51 6.10
CA ALA A 24 -8.53 1.01 6.92
C ALA A 24 -7.39 -0.03 7.04
N GLU A 25 -7.74 -1.30 7.23
CA GLU A 25 -6.77 -2.38 7.33
C GLU A 25 -6.20 -2.78 5.97
N TRP A 26 -7.01 -2.75 4.91
CA TRP A 26 -6.53 -2.95 3.55
C TRP A 26 -5.55 -1.85 3.14
N PHE A 27 -5.88 -0.59 3.43
CA PHE A 27 -5.06 0.58 3.11
C PHE A 27 -3.73 0.53 3.84
N LYS A 28 -3.70 0.13 5.11
CA LYS A 28 -2.46 -0.03 5.87
C LYS A 28 -1.47 -0.99 5.18
N GLU A 29 -1.96 -2.11 4.67
CA GLU A 29 -1.12 -3.08 3.95
C GLU A 29 -0.62 -2.56 2.60
N GLN A 30 -1.49 -1.90 1.83
CA GLN A 30 -1.07 -1.31 0.55
C GLN A 30 -0.09 -0.15 0.77
N PHE A 31 -0.30 0.66 1.81
CA PHE A 31 0.55 1.81 2.14
C PHE A 31 1.95 1.37 2.60
N GLU A 32 2.07 0.32 3.41
CA GLU A 32 3.39 -0.21 3.78
C GLU A 32 4.15 -0.76 2.57
N LYS A 33 3.48 -1.50 1.67
CA LYS A 33 4.11 -1.93 0.41
C LYS A 33 4.62 -0.75 -0.41
N LEU A 34 3.81 0.31 -0.53
CA LEU A 34 4.21 1.54 -1.24
C LEU A 34 5.43 2.20 -0.58
N ARG A 35 5.40 2.36 0.75
CA ARG A 35 6.47 2.97 1.53
C ARG A 35 7.79 2.22 1.38
N GLN A 36 7.76 0.88 1.42
CA GLN A 36 8.94 0.05 1.22
C GLN A 36 9.52 0.19 -0.18
N ASN A 37 8.67 0.29 -1.22
CA ASN A 37 9.14 0.48 -2.59
C ASN A 37 9.78 1.86 -2.81
N ILE A 38 9.23 2.93 -2.22
CA ILE A 38 9.80 4.28 -2.31
C ILE A 38 11.09 4.39 -1.49
N ARG A 39 11.16 3.73 -0.32
CA ARG A 39 12.33 3.79 0.57
C ARG A 39 13.51 2.96 0.08
N ARG A 40 13.33 2.08 -0.92
CA ARG A 40 14.47 1.45 -1.58
C ARG A 40 15.27 2.57 -2.27
N PRO A 41 16.52 2.83 -1.87
CA PRO A 41 17.36 3.70 -2.68
C PRO A 41 17.37 3.07 -4.07
N ILE A 42 16.89 3.82 -5.07
CA ILE A 42 17.13 3.51 -6.47
C ILE A 42 18.65 3.43 -6.53
N GLN A 43 19.19 2.21 -6.56
CA GLN A 43 20.63 2.03 -6.68
C GLN A 43 21.01 2.85 -7.90
N PRO A 44 21.90 3.86 -7.77
CA PRO A 44 22.27 4.66 -8.92
C PRO A 44 22.74 3.67 -9.97
N GLN A 45 21.96 3.55 -11.06
CA GLN A 45 22.20 2.66 -12.17
C GLN A 45 23.69 2.76 -12.46
N ARG A 46 24.41 1.67 -12.16
CA ARG A 46 25.88 1.63 -12.02
C ARG A 46 26.48 2.65 -12.97
N LYS A 47 26.98 3.79 -12.44
CA LYS A 47 27.76 4.75 -13.23
C LYS A 47 28.79 3.90 -13.94
N SER A 48 28.61 3.70 -15.25
CA SER A 48 29.53 2.96 -16.10
C SER A 48 30.87 3.65 -15.89
N ARG A 49 31.75 3.01 -15.11
CA ARG A 49 33.09 3.53 -14.84
C ARG A 49 33.86 3.34 -16.13
N GLY A 50 33.76 4.34 -17.00
CA GLY A 50 34.66 4.64 -18.10
C GLY A 50 34.88 3.51 -19.10
N MET A 51 34.45 3.75 -20.35
CA MET A 51 35.09 3.14 -21.50
C MET A 51 36.60 3.41 -21.37
N LYS A 52 37.43 2.39 -21.14
CA LYS A 52 38.88 2.51 -21.31
C LYS A 52 39.17 2.21 -22.78
N LEU A 53 39.55 3.24 -23.53
CA LEU A 53 40.34 3.12 -24.76
C LEU A 53 41.80 2.90 -24.37
#